data_AF-A0A419FUU6-F1
#
_entry.id   AF-A0A419FUU6-F1
#
_cell.length_a   1.000
_cell.length_b   1.000
_cell.length_c   1.000
_cell.angle_alpha   90.00
_cell.angle_beta   90.00
_cell.angle_gamma   90.00
#
_symmetry.space_group_name_H-M   'P 1'
#
loop_
_entity.id
_entity.type
_entity.pdbx_description
1 polymer ?
#
loop_
_entity_poly.entity_id
_entity_poly.type
_entity_poly.pdbx_seq_one_letter_code
_entity_poly.pdbx_strand_id
1 'polypeptide(L)'
;MEFYRYKEIAYLVVPVSLGIEFFLSAKEEKKDKETAPVGSYLLDFLGYVFSALIPAIFFFTIWAIEYKAFPRQEVLLAKMDRYGVMFFFLGSWWQILVLTALKSRRIRLNNASKWKAWTPYLLLGAYISLLILWVAPWNLKWVSVFMFLALFGVLWRVTLKTAEKVLWALSVMVIFMENILFIFLETIV
;
A
#
# COMPACT_ATOMS: atom_id res chain seq x y z
N MET A 1 -23.58 -2.78 15.99
CA MET A 1 -22.54 -3.40 15.12
C MET A 1 -22.31 -2.64 13.80
N GLU A 2 -22.99 -1.52 13.52
CA GLU A 2 -22.91 -0.86 12.20
C GLU A 2 -21.72 0.09 12.03
N PHE A 3 -21.31 0.82 13.07
CA PHE A 3 -20.30 1.89 12.95
C PHE A 3 -18.86 1.40 12.67
N TYR A 4 -18.56 0.12 12.91
CA TYR A 4 -17.24 -0.47 12.64
C TYR A 4 -17.07 -0.82 11.16
N ARG A 5 -18.12 -1.31 10.49
CA ARG A 5 -18.10 -1.73 9.08
C ARG A 5 -18.01 -0.57 8.07
N TYR A 6 -18.60 0.58 8.38
CA TYR A 6 -18.43 1.75 7.50
C TYR A 6 -17.00 2.30 7.51
N LYS A 7 -16.25 2.09 8.60
CA LYS A 7 -14.82 2.42 8.66
C LYS A 7 -13.99 1.48 7.80
N GLU A 8 -14.42 0.23 7.65
CA GLU A 8 -13.77 -0.78 6.80
C GLU A 8 -13.84 -0.42 5.32
N ILE A 9 -14.96 0.11 4.85
CA ILE A 9 -15.10 0.58 3.45
C ILE A 9 -14.15 1.74 3.16
N ALA A 10 -13.91 2.63 4.13
CA ALA A 10 -12.92 3.71 3.97
C ALA A 10 -11.50 3.17 3.74
N TYR A 11 -11.19 1.96 4.20
CA TYR A 11 -9.90 1.33 3.91
C TYR A 11 -9.69 1.01 2.44
N LEU A 12 -10.76 0.78 1.68
CA LEU A 12 -10.65 0.48 0.25
C LEU A 12 -10.21 1.67 -0.59
N VAL A 13 -10.36 2.89 -0.10
CA VAL A 13 -9.93 4.09 -0.84
C VAL A 13 -8.43 4.07 -1.09
N VAL A 14 -7.66 3.59 -0.12
CA VAL A 14 -6.19 3.49 -0.21
C VAL A 14 -5.72 2.51 -1.30
N PRO A 15 -6.03 1.20 -1.26
CA PRO A 15 -5.59 0.23 -2.26
C PRO A 15 -6.16 0.57 -3.64
N VAL A 16 -7.38 1.10 -3.75
CA VAL A 16 -7.92 1.53 -5.05
C VAL A 16 -7.13 2.71 -5.62
N SER A 17 -6.81 3.72 -4.80
CA SER A 17 -6.02 4.86 -5.24
C SER A 17 -4.59 4.45 -5.64
N LEU A 18 -3.97 3.55 -4.86
CA LEU A 18 -2.65 2.99 -5.17
C LEU A 18 -2.69 2.11 -6.43
N GLY A 19 -3.74 1.32 -6.62
CA GLY A 19 -3.98 0.52 -7.82
C GLY A 19 -4.06 1.38 -9.07
N ILE A 20 -4.74 2.54 -9.00
CA ILE A 20 -4.79 3.51 -10.10
C ILE A 20 -3.39 4.07 -10.41
N GLU A 21 -2.61 4.42 -9.38
CA GLU A 21 -1.23 4.91 -9.55
C GLU A 21 -0.29 3.85 -10.16
N PHE A 22 -0.53 2.56 -9.89
CA PHE A 22 0.18 1.47 -10.55
C PHE A 22 -0.14 1.42 -12.06
N PHE A 23 -1.41 1.56 -12.46
CA PHE A 23 -1.78 1.63 -13.88
C PHE A 23 -1.21 2.87 -14.58
N LEU A 24 -1.24 4.03 -13.92
CA LEU A 24 -0.64 5.25 -14.45
C LEU A 24 0.87 5.08 -14.64
N SER A 25 1.55 4.45 -13.68
CA SER A 25 2.98 4.16 -13.78
C SER A 25 3.30 3.12 -14.86
N ALA A 26 2.47 2.09 -15.03
CA ALA A 26 2.61 1.10 -16.09
C ALA A 26 2.45 1.73 -17.49
N LYS A 27 1.46 2.61 -17.67
CA LYS A 27 1.24 3.35 -18.91
C LYS A 27 2.44 4.22 -19.30
N GLU A 28 3.10 4.81 -18.31
CA GLU A 28 4.33 5.59 -18.56
C GLU A 28 5.52 4.69 -18.91
N GLU A 29 5.72 3.54 -18.25
CA GLU A 29 6.80 2.61 -18.61
C GLU A 29 6.64 2.03 -20.03
N LYS A 30 5.41 1.88 -20.51
CA LYS A 30 5.11 1.41 -21.88
C LYS A 30 5.39 2.45 -22.96
N LYS A 31 5.49 3.74 -22.62
CA LYS A 31 5.76 4.81 -23.60
C LYS A 31 7.22 4.87 -24.04
N ASP A 32 8.15 4.47 -23.18
CA ASP A 32 9.59 4.68 -23.39
C ASP A 32 10.32 3.48 -24.05
N LYS A 33 9.64 2.37 -24.38
CA LYS A 33 10.29 1.17 -24.96
C LYS A 33 9.44 0.46 -26.01
N GLU A 34 10.04 0.17 -27.17
CA GLU A 34 9.49 -0.67 -28.26
C GLU A 34 9.23 -2.13 -27.85
N THR A 35 9.76 -2.55 -26.69
CA THR A 35 9.44 -3.82 -26.03
C THR A 35 8.90 -3.52 -24.64
N ALA A 36 7.65 -3.88 -24.37
CA ALA A 36 7.03 -3.68 -23.06
C ALA A 36 7.88 -4.38 -21.99
N PRO A 37 8.54 -3.64 -21.07
CA PRO A 37 9.41 -4.26 -20.09
C PRO A 37 8.56 -5.09 -19.13
N VAL A 38 9.07 -6.25 -18.68
CA VAL A 38 8.44 -7.15 -17.69
C VAL A 38 7.91 -6.38 -16.46
N GLY A 39 8.59 -5.30 -16.07
CA GLY A 39 8.14 -4.41 -14.99
C GLY A 39 6.78 -3.75 -15.23
N SER A 40 6.44 -3.39 -16.47
CA SER A 40 5.13 -2.80 -16.80
C SER A 40 3.97 -3.78 -16.60
N TYR A 41 4.16 -5.06 -16.94
CA TYR A 41 3.15 -6.10 -16.69
C TYR A 41 2.96 -6.38 -15.20
N LEU A 42 4.06 -6.34 -14.44
CA LEU A 42 3.98 -6.46 -12.98
C LEU A 42 3.20 -5.28 -12.37
N LEU A 43 3.42 -4.06 -12.85
CA LEU A 43 2.67 -2.88 -12.40
C LEU A 43 1.17 -2.98 -12.75
N ASP A 44 0.82 -3.41 -13.97
CA ASP A 44 -0.58 -3.65 -14.34
C ASP A 44 -1.24 -4.75 -13.48
N PHE A 45 -0.50 -5.83 -13.22
CA PHE A 45 -0.97 -6.91 -12.34
C PHE A 45 -1.22 -6.40 -10.92
N LEU A 46 -0.29 -5.64 -10.34
CA LEU A 46 -0.48 -5.02 -9.03
C LEU A 46 -1.65 -4.03 -9.06
N GLY A 47 -1.79 -3.23 -10.12
CA GLY A 47 -2.93 -2.36 -10.34
C GLY A 47 -4.26 -3.12 -10.24
N TYR A 48 -4.39 -4.22 -10.98
CA TYR A 48 -5.58 -5.07 -10.97
C TYR A 48 -5.84 -5.69 -9.58
N VAL A 49 -4.79 -6.20 -8.94
CA VAL A 49 -4.90 -6.81 -7.61
C VAL A 49 -5.45 -5.79 -6.62
N PHE A 50 -4.91 -4.58 -6.58
CA PHE A 50 -5.29 -3.56 -5.59
C PHE A 50 -6.57 -2.79 -5.92
N SER A 51 -6.90 -2.59 -7.20
CA SER A 51 -8.10 -1.83 -7.59
C SER A 51 -9.35 -2.70 -7.72
N ALA A 52 -9.20 -4.01 -7.98
CA ALA A 52 -10.32 -4.89 -8.31
C ALA A 52 -10.36 -6.14 -7.42
N LEU A 53 -9.30 -6.95 -7.42
CA LEU A 53 -9.33 -8.26 -6.75
C LEU A 53 -9.54 -8.12 -5.24
N ILE A 54 -8.71 -7.32 -4.57
CA ILE A 54 -8.78 -7.21 -3.12
C ILE A 54 -10.05 -6.47 -2.67
N PRO A 55 -10.48 -5.36 -3.30
CA PRO A 55 -11.80 -4.79 -3.02
C PRO A 55 -12.94 -5.78 -3.21
N ALA A 56 -12.91 -6.61 -4.26
CA ALA A 56 -13.94 -7.62 -4.49
C ALA A 56 -13.95 -8.69 -3.38
N ILE A 57 -12.78 -9.18 -2.95
CA ILE A 57 -12.66 -10.11 -1.82
C ILE A 57 -13.21 -9.46 -0.54
N PHE A 58 -12.93 -8.17 -0.33
CA PHE A 58 -13.39 -7.45 0.85
C PHE A 58 -14.91 -7.27 0.87
N PHE A 59 -15.51 -6.82 -0.24
CA PHE A 59 -16.97 -6.73 -0.36
C PHE A 59 -17.63 -8.09 -0.22
N PHE A 60 -17.05 -9.14 -0.81
CA PHE A 60 -17.53 -10.51 -0.64
C PHE A 60 -17.51 -10.95 0.82
N THR A 61 -16.44 -10.62 1.56
CA THR A 61 -16.29 -10.99 2.97
C THR A 61 -17.32 -10.26 3.83
N ILE A 62 -17.51 -8.96 3.63
CA ILE A 62 -18.55 -8.17 4.33
C ILE A 62 -19.94 -8.75 4.06
N TRP A 63 -20.27 -8.98 2.79
CA TRP A 63 -21.55 -9.56 2.37
C TRP A 63 -21.78 -10.94 3.00
N ALA A 64 -20.77 -11.82 2.94
CA ALA A 64 -20.85 -13.17 3.48
C ALA A 64 -21.13 -13.18 4.99
N ILE A 65 -20.53 -12.25 5.74
CA ILE A 65 -20.74 -12.11 7.20
C ILE A 65 -22.11 -11.47 7.48
N GLU A 66 -22.52 -10.46 6.72
CA GLU A 66 -23.81 -9.77 6.93
C GLU A 66 -25.02 -10.67 6.72
N TYR A 67 -25.00 -11.45 5.64
CA TYR A 67 -26.08 -12.36 5.30
C TYR A 67 -25.98 -13.72 5.99
N LYS A 68 -24.97 -13.90 6.86
CA LYS A 68 -24.66 -15.19 7.50
C LYS A 68 -24.67 -16.35 6.50
N ALA A 69 -24.15 -16.09 5.29
CA ALA A 69 -24.22 -17.04 4.18
C ALA A 69 -23.44 -18.35 4.50
N PHE A 70 -22.44 -18.26 5.38
CA PHE A 70 -21.59 -19.39 5.79
C PHE A 70 -21.50 -19.52 7.33
N PRO A 71 -22.56 -20.02 7.99
CA PRO A 71 -22.66 -20.05 9.45
C PRO A 71 -21.64 -20.99 10.14
N ARG A 72 -21.00 -21.90 9.40
CA ARG A 72 -19.93 -22.79 9.92
C ARG A 72 -18.52 -22.24 9.72
N GLN A 73 -18.37 -21.11 9.04
CA GLN A 73 -17.06 -20.53 8.69
C GLN A 73 -16.89 -19.11 9.22
N GLU A 74 -17.72 -18.67 10.18
CA GLU A 74 -17.68 -17.31 10.73
C GLU A 74 -16.31 -16.93 11.30
N VAL A 75 -15.63 -17.89 11.96
CA VAL A 75 -14.27 -17.68 12.50
C VAL A 75 -13.24 -17.52 11.38
N LEU A 76 -13.36 -18.29 10.29
CA LEU A 76 -12.46 -18.20 9.15
C LEU A 76 -12.66 -16.88 8.38
N LEU A 77 -13.91 -16.48 8.19
CA LEU A 77 -14.29 -15.21 7.56
C LEU A 77 -13.80 -14.01 8.38
N ALA A 78 -13.94 -14.05 9.70
CA ALA A 78 -13.42 -13.00 10.59
C ALA A 78 -11.88 -12.92 10.57
N LYS A 79 -11.18 -14.06 10.41
CA LYS A 79 -9.72 -14.09 10.22
C LYS A 79 -9.33 -13.48 8.87
N MET A 80 -10.04 -13.82 7.79
CA MET A 80 -9.80 -13.24 6.46
C MET A 80 -10.06 -11.73 6.42
N ASP A 81 -11.10 -11.26 7.11
CA ASP A 81 -11.42 -9.83 7.21
C ASP A 81 -10.31 -9.05 7.91
N ARG A 82 -9.85 -9.53 9.08
CA ARG A 82 -8.70 -8.95 9.80
C ARG A 82 -7.42 -8.96 8.97
N TYR A 83 -7.18 -10.05 8.24
CA TYR A 83 -6.04 -10.14 7.31
C TYR A 83 -6.15 -9.12 6.20
N GLY A 84 -7.31 -9.00 5.56
CA GLY A 84 -7.57 -8.01 4.52
C GLY A 84 -7.29 -6.61 5.01
N VAL A 85 -7.82 -6.24 6.19
CA VAL A 85 -7.57 -4.94 6.82
C VAL A 85 -6.08 -4.71 7.08
N MET A 86 -5.37 -5.67 7.70
CA MET A 86 -3.92 -5.55 7.95
C MET A 86 -3.10 -5.43 6.67
N PHE A 87 -3.43 -6.23 5.66
CA PHE A 87 -2.79 -6.22 4.35
C PHE A 87 -3.03 -4.90 3.62
N PHE A 88 -4.20 -4.29 3.77
CA PHE A 88 -4.44 -2.94 3.28
C PHE A 88 -3.61 -1.90 4.02
N PHE A 89 -3.44 -2.03 5.33
CA PHE A 89 -2.70 -1.06 6.13
C PHE A 89 -1.18 -1.12 5.93
N LEU A 90 -0.58 -2.30 6.06
CA LEU A 90 0.86 -2.50 5.94
C LEU A 90 1.27 -2.61 4.47
N GLY A 91 0.45 -3.26 3.65
CA GLY A 91 0.70 -3.39 2.21
C GLY A 91 0.76 -2.05 1.50
N SER A 92 0.00 -1.05 1.96
CA SER A 92 0.03 0.30 1.39
C SER A 92 1.39 0.99 1.55
N TRP A 93 2.16 0.68 2.60
CA TRP A 93 3.46 1.32 2.84
C TRP A 93 4.51 0.89 1.81
N TRP A 94 4.65 -0.41 1.53
CA TRP A 94 5.62 -0.84 0.54
C TRP A 94 5.23 -0.38 -0.87
N GLN A 95 3.94 -0.26 -1.17
CA GLN A 95 3.44 0.27 -2.44
C GLN A 95 3.83 1.74 -2.65
N ILE A 96 3.66 2.60 -1.64
CA ILE A 96 4.15 4.00 -1.71
C ILE A 96 5.65 4.02 -1.96
N LEU A 97 6.41 3.19 -1.25
CA LEU A 97 7.87 3.14 -1.38
C LEU A 97 8.29 2.72 -2.80
N VAL A 98 7.63 1.71 -3.38
CA VAL A 98 7.87 1.27 -4.78
C VAL A 98 7.52 2.37 -5.77
N LEU A 99 6.35 3.00 -5.65
CA LEU A 99 5.93 4.10 -6.54
C LEU A 99 6.89 5.29 -6.44
N THR A 100 7.33 5.63 -5.23
CA THR A 100 8.32 6.70 -5.00
C THR A 100 9.68 6.33 -5.60
N ALA A 101 10.12 5.07 -5.46
CA ALA A 101 11.36 4.60 -6.08
C ALA A 101 11.30 4.73 -7.61
N LEU A 102 10.21 4.25 -8.23
CA LEU A 102 10.00 4.33 -9.68
C LEU A 102 9.92 5.78 -10.18
N LYS A 103 9.25 6.67 -9.44
CA LYS A 103 9.15 8.10 -9.81
C LYS A 103 10.47 8.85 -9.60
N SER A 104 11.25 8.49 -8.57
CA SER A 104 12.59 9.05 -8.34
C SER A 104 13.57 8.70 -9.46
N ARG A 105 13.50 7.46 -9.97
CA ARG A 105 14.26 7.01 -11.14
C ARG A 105 13.90 7.83 -12.38
N ARG A 106 12.61 8.01 -12.64
CA ARG A 106 12.09 8.78 -13.79
C ARG A 106 12.57 10.23 -13.77
N ILE A 107 12.46 10.90 -12.62
CA ILE A 107 12.85 12.31 -12.50
C ILE A 107 14.35 12.51 -12.61
N ARG A 108 15.15 11.54 -12.17
CA ARG A 108 16.60 11.53 -12.43
C ARG A 108 16.90 11.48 -13.94
N LEU A 109 16.16 10.69 -14.71
CA LEU A 109 16.36 10.57 -16.16
C LEU A 109 15.91 11.83 -16.91
N ASN A 110 14.78 12.42 -16.51
CA ASN A 110 14.21 13.61 -17.15
C ASN A 110 14.76 14.94 -16.62
N ASN A 111 15.78 14.90 -15.74
CA ASN A 111 16.42 16.07 -15.12
C ASN A 111 15.44 17.09 -14.52
N ALA A 112 14.31 16.61 -14.00
CA ALA A 112 13.23 17.44 -13.48
C ALA A 112 13.43 17.78 -11.99
N SER A 113 12.61 18.72 -11.48
CA SER A 113 12.66 19.13 -10.07
C SER A 113 12.46 17.94 -9.13
N LYS A 114 13.35 17.81 -8.14
CA LYS A 114 13.32 16.77 -7.09
C LYS A 114 11.98 16.71 -6.36
N TRP A 115 11.26 17.82 -6.26
CA TRP A 115 9.95 17.92 -5.62
C TRP A 115 8.88 17.01 -6.26
N LYS A 116 8.94 16.82 -7.59
CA LYS A 116 7.99 15.94 -8.30
C LYS A 116 8.20 14.45 -7.97
N ALA A 117 9.36 14.09 -7.43
CA ALA A 117 9.68 12.70 -7.06
C ALA A 117 9.06 12.34 -5.72
N TRP A 118 8.95 13.34 -4.84
CA TRP A 118 8.38 13.20 -3.52
C TRP A 118 6.85 13.32 -3.51
N THR A 119 6.21 13.75 -4.59
CA THR A 119 4.75 13.89 -4.66
C THR A 119 4.00 12.62 -4.25
N PRO A 120 4.27 11.42 -4.79
CA PRO A 120 3.58 10.20 -4.35
C PRO A 120 3.86 9.90 -2.88
N TYR A 121 5.11 10.05 -2.44
CA TYR A 121 5.49 9.82 -1.06
C TYR A 121 4.75 10.75 -0.08
N LEU A 122 4.77 12.05 -0.35
CA LEU A 122 4.16 13.07 0.51
C LEU A 122 2.64 13.00 0.47
N LEU A 123 2.04 12.87 -0.71
CA LEU A 123 0.59 12.93 -0.86
C LEU A 123 -0.07 11.63 -0.41
N LEU A 124 0.41 10.48 -0.88
CA LEU A 124 -0.13 9.17 -0.50
C LEU A 124 0.30 8.78 0.92
N GLY A 125 1.54 9.10 1.31
CA GLY A 125 2.04 8.83 2.67
C GLY A 125 1.36 9.70 3.74
N ALA A 126 1.08 10.98 3.46
CA ALA A 126 0.27 11.80 4.37
C ALA A 126 -1.18 11.30 4.43
N TYR A 127 -1.77 10.93 3.29
CA TYR A 127 -3.11 10.36 3.25
C TYR A 127 -3.22 9.08 4.09
N ILE A 128 -2.28 8.14 3.91
CA ILE A 128 -2.23 6.90 4.67
C ILE A 128 -1.97 7.15 6.16
N SER A 129 -1.07 8.09 6.49
CA SER A 129 -0.83 8.47 7.88
C SER A 129 -2.06 9.08 8.55
N LEU A 130 -2.84 9.91 7.85
CA LEU A 130 -4.11 10.47 8.32
C LEU A 130 -5.18 9.39 8.50
N LEU A 131 -5.23 8.43 7.57
CA LEU A 131 -6.16 7.32 7.63
C LEU A 131 -5.83 6.37 8.79
N ILE A 132 -4.54 6.14 9.04
CA ILE A 132 -4.04 5.41 10.22
C ILE A 132 -4.37 6.17 11.51
N LEU A 133 -4.17 7.49 11.54
CA LEU A 133 -4.53 8.33 12.68
C LEU A 133 -6.02 8.28 12.99
N TRP A 134 -6.87 8.11 11.98
CA TRP A 134 -8.30 7.94 12.17
C TRP A 134 -8.63 6.57 12.77
N VAL A 135 -8.14 5.48 12.18
CA VAL A 135 -8.76 4.16 12.43
C VAL A 135 -7.89 3.16 13.20
N ALA A 136 -6.56 3.31 13.23
CA ALA A 136 -5.68 2.34 13.87
C ALA A 136 -5.69 2.43 15.43
N PRO A 137 -5.27 1.37 16.14
CA PRO A 137 -4.97 1.42 17.57
C PRO A 137 -3.93 2.50 17.91
N TRP A 138 -4.05 3.16 19.06
CA TRP A 138 -3.22 4.32 19.44
C TRP A 138 -1.72 4.12 19.24
N ASN A 139 -1.19 2.95 19.56
CA ASN A 139 0.23 2.64 19.42
C ASN A 139 0.69 2.57 17.95
N LEU A 140 -0.15 2.05 17.05
CA LEU A 140 0.16 1.92 15.62
C LEU A 140 0.11 3.28 14.89
N LYS A 141 -0.67 4.24 15.42
CA LYS A 141 -0.72 5.61 14.89
C LYS A 141 0.65 6.26 14.90
N TRP A 142 1.33 6.19 16.03
CA TRP A 142 2.64 6.84 16.23
C TRP A 142 3.75 6.16 15.43
N VAL A 143 3.69 4.83 15.28
CA VAL A 143 4.65 4.09 14.44
C VAL A 143 4.59 4.57 12.99
N SER A 144 3.39 4.70 12.43
CA SER A 144 3.19 5.18 11.06
C SER A 144 3.68 6.61 10.86
N VAL A 145 3.31 7.53 11.76
CA VAL A 145 3.72 8.93 11.69
C VAL A 145 5.24 9.06 11.84
N PHE A 146 5.84 8.31 12.77
CA PHE A 146 7.28 8.29 12.95
C PHE A 146 7.99 7.73 11.71
N MET A 147 7.52 6.63 11.14
CA MET A 147 8.07 6.08 9.89
C MET A 147 8.00 7.10 8.76
N PHE A 148 6.86 7.79 8.59
CA PHE A 148 6.67 8.80 7.55
C PHE A 148 7.70 9.93 7.67
N LEU A 149 7.85 10.49 8.87
CA LEU A 149 8.75 11.60 9.16
C LEU A 149 10.23 11.19 9.10
N ALA A 150 10.57 10.02 9.65
CA ALA A 150 11.94 9.50 9.64
C ALA A 150 12.42 9.23 8.21
N LEU A 151 11.59 8.55 7.40
CA LEU A 151 11.90 8.31 6.00
C LEU A 151 11.96 9.60 5.20
N PHE A 152 11.05 10.56 5.42
CA PHE A 152 11.13 11.86 4.76
C PHE A 152 12.44 12.59 5.09
N GLY A 153 12.83 12.62 6.38
CA GLY A 153 14.06 13.27 6.83
C GLY A 153 15.33 12.63 6.26
N VAL A 154 15.38 11.29 6.20
CA VAL A 154 16.50 10.56 5.61
C VAL A 154 16.54 10.77 4.09
N LEU A 155 15.41 10.68 3.42
CA LEU A 155 15.33 10.80 1.96
C LEU A 155 15.62 12.23 1.46
N TRP A 156 15.30 13.26 2.26
CA TRP A 156 15.56 14.67 1.93
C TRP A 156 17.05 14.99 1.74
N ARG A 157 17.93 14.35 2.51
CA ARG A 157 19.39 14.62 2.48
C ARG A 157 20.15 13.80 1.45
N VAL A 158 19.48 12.89 0.74
CA VAL A 158 20.12 11.86 -0.07
C VAL A 158 19.95 12.14 -1.56
N THR A 159 20.92 11.73 -2.37
CA THR A 159 20.84 11.86 -3.84
C THR A 159 19.75 10.93 -4.40
N LEU A 160 19.09 11.32 -5.49
CA LEU A 160 18.00 10.52 -6.10
C LEU A 160 18.42 9.07 -6.42
N LYS A 161 19.70 8.84 -6.73
CA LYS A 161 20.25 7.49 -6.99
C LYS A 161 20.34 6.62 -5.73
N THR A 162 20.73 7.20 -4.61
CA THR A 162 20.77 6.47 -3.34
C THR A 162 19.37 6.34 -2.75
N ALA A 163 18.51 7.35 -2.92
CA ALA A 163 17.10 7.30 -2.52
C ALA A 163 16.34 6.16 -3.20
N GLU A 164 16.50 5.97 -4.51
CA GLU A 164 15.91 4.83 -5.24
C GLU A 164 16.29 3.48 -4.62
N LYS A 165 17.58 3.26 -4.35
CA LYS A 165 18.07 2.00 -3.76
C LYS A 165 17.54 1.77 -2.35
N VAL A 166 17.55 2.81 -1.53
CA VAL A 166 17.07 2.76 -0.14
C VAL A 166 15.57 2.46 -0.12
N LEU A 167 14.78 3.11 -0.98
CA LEU A 167 13.35 2.87 -1.10
C LEU A 167 13.04 1.42 -1.51
N TRP A 168 13.75 0.87 -2.51
CA TRP A 168 13.58 -0.54 -2.89
C TRP A 168 13.93 -1.50 -1.75
N ALA A 169 15.04 -1.27 -1.06
CA ALA A 169 15.44 -2.10 0.08
C ALA A 169 14.40 -2.06 1.21
N LEU A 170 13.86 -0.86 1.49
CA LEU A 170 12.80 -0.67 2.48
C LEU A 170 11.49 -1.32 2.05
N SER A 171 11.10 -1.25 0.76
CA SER A 171 9.90 -1.94 0.26
C SER A 171 9.97 -3.44 0.54
N VAL A 172 11.11 -4.07 0.23
CA VAL A 172 11.32 -5.50 0.49
C VAL A 172 11.27 -5.78 1.99
N MET A 173 11.95 -4.97 2.80
CA MET A 173 11.93 -5.11 4.26
C MET A 173 10.52 -4.99 4.84
N VAL A 174 9.72 -4.02 4.37
CA VAL A 174 8.33 -3.82 4.82
C VAL A 174 7.46 -5.01 4.44
N ILE A 175 7.60 -5.56 3.22
CA ILE A 175 6.88 -6.78 2.82
C ILE A 175 7.23 -7.95 3.75
N PHE A 176 8.51 -8.19 4.03
CA PHE A 176 8.91 -9.27 4.93
C PHE A 176 8.40 -9.06 6.35
N MET A 177 8.53 -7.84 6.87
CA MET A 177 8.08 -7.49 8.21
C MET A 177 6.56 -7.61 8.35
N GLU A 178 5.80 -7.24 7.32
CA GLU A 178 4.36 -7.42 7.25
C GLU A 178 3.96 -8.90 7.37
N ASN A 179 4.61 -9.77 6.58
CA ASN A 179 4.34 -11.21 6.63
C ASN A 179 4.73 -11.84 7.99
N ILE A 180 5.86 -11.42 8.58
CA ILE A 180 6.28 -11.89 9.91
C ILE A 180 5.33 -11.42 11.00
N LEU A 181 4.96 -10.13 10.99
CA LEU A 181 3.97 -9.58 11.92
C LEU A 181 2.63 -10.29 11.79
N PHE A 182 2.23 -10.64 10.57
CA PHE A 182 1.02 -11.38 10.32
C PHE A 182 1.06 -12.78 10.93
N ILE A 183 2.11 -13.57 10.65
CA ILE A 183 2.29 -14.91 11.25
C ILE A 183 2.26 -14.80 12.77
N PHE A 184 2.99 -13.84 13.35
CA PHE A 184 3.07 -13.65 14.79
C PHE A 184 1.71 -13.28 15.41
N LEU A 185 0.95 -12.38 14.78
CA LEU A 185 -0.39 -12.00 15.25
C LEU A 185 -1.40 -13.14 15.07
N GLU A 186 -1.26 -13.98 14.04
CA GLU A 186 -2.05 -15.20 13.88
C GLU A 186 -1.72 -16.25 14.95
N THR A 187 -0.47 -16.30 15.43
CA THR A 187 -0.05 -17.29 16.45
C THR A 187 -0.52 -16.93 17.86
N ILE A 188 -0.77 -15.63 18.12
CA ILE A 188 -1.16 -15.12 19.44
C ILE A 188 -2.68 -15.12 19.65
N VAL A 189 -3.47 -15.18 18.57
CA VAL A 189 -4.94 -15.06 18.56
C VAL A 189 -5.63 -16.37 18.20
#